data_AF-A0A1F9X8S9-F1
#
_entry.id   AF-A0A1F9X8S9-F1
#
_cell.length_a   1.000
_cell.length_b   1.000
_cell.length_c   1.000
_cell.angle_alpha   90.00
_cell.angle_beta   90.00
_cell.angle_gamma   90.00
#
_symmetry.space_group_name_H-M   'P 1'
#
loop_
_entity.id
_entity.type
_entity.pdbx_description
1 polymer ?
#
loop_
_entity_poly.entity_id
_entity_poly.type
_entity_poly.pdbx_seq_one_letter_code
_entity_poly.pdbx_strand_id
1 'polypeptide(L)'
;MVTFLVLGIVIAAIIIVFAIQNPATVFITFIAWQLKCSLAIALLFMFILGAIFSLLLVLPVIIRKKLIASKLENKIREMENKIEKIKST
;
A
#
# COMPACT_ATOMS: atom_id res chain seq x y z
N MET A 1 9.82 3.88 20.06
CA MET A 1 10.35 5.07 19.36
C MET A 1 11.81 4.89 18.96
N VAL A 2 12.71 4.62 19.92
CA VAL A 2 14.14 4.35 19.62
C VAL A 2 14.35 3.11 18.73
N THR A 3 13.54 2.07 18.89
CA THR A 3 13.58 0.85 18.06
C THR A 3 13.40 1.13 16.57
N PHE A 4 12.45 2.00 16.20
CA PHE A 4 12.24 2.39 14.80
C PHE A 4 13.41 3.20 14.25
N LEU A 5 14.03 4.04 15.08
CA LEU A 5 15.21 4.81 14.69
C LEU A 5 16.42 3.89 14.43
N VAL A 6 16.66 2.92 15.32
CA VAL A 6 17.72 1.92 15.14
C VAL A 6 17.49 1.10 13.87
N LEU A 7 16.25 0.62 13.65
CA LEU A 7 15.92 -0.13 12.44
C LEU A 7 16.14 0.71 11.17
N GLY A 8 15.74 1.98 11.18
CA GLY A 8 15.96 2.90 10.07
C GLY A 8 17.44 3.10 9.74
N ILE A 9 18.30 3.23 10.76
CA ILE A 9 19.75 3.33 10.58
C ILE A 9 20.32 2.05 9.97
N VAL A 10 19.91 0.87 10.45
CA VAL A 10 20.36 -0.42 9.90
C VAL A 10 19.98 -0.54 8.43
N ILE A 11 18.74 -0.19 8.08
CA ILE A 11 18.26 -0.21 6.69
C ILE A 11 19.07 0.78 5.82
N ALA A 12 19.31 2.00 6.31
CA ALA A 12 20.11 2.99 5.58
C ALA A 12 21.54 2.49 5.34
N ALA A 13 22.18 1.86 6.34
CA ALA A 13 23.50 1.27 6.19
C ALA A 13 23.52 0.17 5.12
N ILE A 14 22.51 -0.71 5.10
CA ILE A 14 22.37 -1.75 4.08
C ILE A 14 22.26 -1.13 2.68
N ILE A 15 21.45 -0.07 2.53
CA ILE A 15 21.29 0.63 1.24
C ILE A 15 22.61 1.23 0.76
N ILE A 16 23.38 1.85 1.66
CA ILE A 16 24.69 2.44 1.34
C ILE A 16 25.67 1.35 0.90
N VAL A 17 25.77 0.26 1.66
CA VAL A 17 26.63 -0.88 1.32
C VAL A 17 26.24 -1.46 -0.04
N PHE A 18 24.94 -1.63 -0.29
CA PHE A 18 24.42 -2.10 -1.56
C PHE A 18 24.83 -1.20 -2.73
N ALA A 19 24.72 0.13 -2.57
CA ALA A 19 25.10 1.10 -3.59
C ALA A 19 26.62 1.11 -3.87
N ILE A 20 27.45 0.97 -2.84
CA ILE A 20 28.92 0.92 -2.98
C ILE A 20 29.36 -0.39 -3.65
N GLN A 21 28.77 -1.52 -3.28
CA GLN A 21 29.11 -2.83 -3.84
C GLN A 21 28.59 -3.01 -5.27
N ASN A 22 27.51 -2.30 -5.63
CA ASN A 22 26.90 -2.36 -6.96
C ASN A 22 26.94 -0.98 -7.64
N PRO A 23 28.14 -0.46 -7.97
CA PRO A 23 28.28 0.87 -8.59
C PRO A 23 27.80 0.88 -10.06
N ALA A 24 27.41 -0.28 -10.58
CA ALA A 24 26.92 -0.43 -11.95
C ALA A 24 25.73 0.48 -12.23
N THR A 25 25.75 1.10 -13.40
CA THR A 25 24.61 1.86 -13.92
C THR A 25 23.84 1.01 -14.93
N VAL A 26 22.52 1.14 -14.92
CA VAL A 26 21.62 0.47 -15.85
C VAL A 26 20.91 1.48 -16.74
N PHE A 27 20.52 1.02 -17.93
CA PHE A 27 19.63 1.76 -18.82
C PHE A 27 18.24 1.13 -18.75
N ILE A 28 17.25 1.93 -18.38
CA ILE A 28 15.84 1.55 -18.41
C ILE A 28 15.24 2.18 -19.65
N THR A 29 14.86 1.35 -20.62
CA THR A 29 14.15 1.80 -21.82
C THR A 29 12.67 1.49 -21.66
N PHE A 30 11.82 2.52 -21.74
CA PHE A 30 10.38 2.40 -21.65
C PHE A 30 9.69 3.20 -22.77
N ILE A 31 9.02 2.48 -23.68
CA ILE A 31 8.42 3.04 -24.90
C ILE A 31 9.47 3.83 -25.71
N ALA A 32 9.49 5.17 -25.60
CA ALA A 32 10.43 6.04 -26.30
C ALA A 32 11.44 6.71 -25.36
N TRP A 33 11.40 6.41 -24.06
CA TRP A 33 12.23 7.04 -23.05
C TRP A 33 13.36 6.10 -22.64
N GLN A 34 14.57 6.65 -22.50
CA GLN A 34 15.72 5.94 -21.98
C GLN A 34 16.25 6.68 -20.76
N LEU A 35 16.30 6.01 -19.63
CA LEU A 35 16.78 6.56 -18.37
C LEU A 35 18.04 5.80 -17.95
N LYS A 36 19.14 6.53 -17.74
CA LYS A 36 20.35 5.99 -17.13
C LYS A 36 20.35 6.30 -15.64
N CYS A 37 20.41 5.28 -14.79
CA CYS A 37 20.49 5.44 -13.34
C CYS A 37 21.40 4.37 -12.72
N SER A 38 21.73 4.50 -11.43
CA SER A 38 22.42 3.43 -10.72
C SER A 38 21.46 2.25 -10.50
N LEU A 39 22.01 1.04 -10.45
CA LEU A 39 21.24 -0.17 -10.15
C LEU A 39 20.47 -0.03 -8.82
N ALA A 40 21.10 0.58 -7.82
CA ALA A 40 20.49 0.87 -6.53
C ALA A 40 19.24 1.74 -6.62
N ILE A 41 19.30 2.83 -7.37
CA ILE A 41 18.14 3.72 -7.56
C ILE A 41 17.04 2.98 -8.31
N ALA A 42 17.37 2.21 -9.36
CA ALA A 42 16.40 1.44 -10.11
C ALA A 42 15.61 0.45 -9.23
N LEU A 43 16.30 -0.31 -8.38
CA LEU A 43 15.68 -1.29 -7.51
C LEU A 43 14.84 -0.65 -6.40
N LEU A 44 15.34 0.40 -5.75
CA LEU A 44 14.59 1.13 -4.73
C LEU A 44 13.30 1.73 -5.31
N PHE A 45 13.40 2.33 -6.49
CA PHE A 45 12.24 2.91 -7.17
C PHE A 45 11.21 1.83 -7.53
N MET A 46 11.65 0.69 -8.08
CA MET A 46 10.75 -0.42 -8.41
C MET A 46 10.10 -1.02 -7.17
N PHE A 47 10.83 -1.12 -6.04
CA PHE A 47 10.29 -1.59 -4.78
C PHE A 47 9.19 -0.66 -4.25
N ILE A 48 9.44 0.66 -4.25
CA ILE A 48 8.45 1.67 -3.83
C ILE A 48 7.22 1.61 -4.75
N LEU A 49 7.42 1.54 -6.06
CA LEU A 49 6.33 1.40 -7.01
C LEU A 49 5.50 0.14 -6.73
N GLY A 50 6.15 -1.01 -6.50
CA GLY A 50 5.48 -2.26 -6.16
C GLY A 50 4.61 -2.13 -4.89
N ALA A 51 5.10 -1.44 -3.87
CA ALA A 51 4.33 -1.16 -2.65
C ALA A 51 3.14 -0.22 -2.90
N ILE A 52 3.31 0.81 -3.75
CA ILE A 52 2.22 1.69 -4.15
C ILE A 52 1.16 0.91 -4.94
N PHE A 53 1.58 0.09 -5.90
CA PHE A 53 0.68 -0.73 -6.70
C PHE A 53 -0.08 -1.75 -5.84
N SER A 54 0.58 -2.41 -4.89
CA SER A 54 -0.11 -3.36 -4.00
C SER A 54 -1.16 -2.66 -3.13
N LEU A 55 -0.86 -1.47 -2.61
CA LEU A 55 -1.83 -0.68 -1.87
C LEU A 55 -3.02 -0.25 -2.76
N LEU A 56 -2.73 0.14 -4.00
CA LEU A 56 -3.76 0.55 -4.96
C LEU A 56 -4.69 -0.63 -5.33
N LEU A 57 -4.16 -1.85 -5.42
CA LEU A 57 -4.97 -3.06 -5.64
C LEU A 57 -5.88 -3.39 -4.46
N VAL A 58 -5.47 -3.07 -3.23
CA VAL A 58 -6.27 -3.29 -2.01
C VAL A 58 -7.38 -2.24 -1.85
N LEU A 59 -7.18 -1.03 -2.36
CA LEU A 59 -8.13 0.09 -2.25
C LEU A 59 -9.59 -0.26 -2.67
N PRO A 60 -9.87 -0.87 -3.84
CA PRO A 60 -11.25 -1.22 -4.21
C PRO A 60 -11.89 -2.24 -3.27
N VAL A 61 -11.09 -3.13 -2.68
CA VAL A 61 -11.58 -4.12 -1.69
C VAL A 61 -12.04 -3.41 -0.42
N ILE A 62 -11.24 -2.45 0.07
CA ILE A 62 -11.59 -1.65 1.26
C ILE A 62 -12.89 -0.87 1.01
N ILE A 63 -13.00 -0.21 -0.15
CA ILE A 63 -14.19 0.57 -0.53
C ILE A 63 -15.43 -0.34 -0.56
N ARG A 64 -15.35 -1.49 -1.24
CA ARG A 64 -16.47 -2.45 -1.31
C ARG A 64 -16.88 -2.94 0.07
N LYS A 65 -15.92 -3.29 0.92
CA LYS A 65 -16.20 -3.72 2.31
C LYS A 65 -16.93 -2.64 3.10
N LYS A 66 -16.50 -1.39 3.00
CA LYS A 66 -17.13 -0.25 3.68
C LYS A 66 -18.57 -0.02 3.20
N LEU A 67 -18.81 -0.11 1.89
CA LEU A 67 -20.16 0.00 1.31
C LEU A 67 -21.09 -1.14 1.77
N ILE A 68 -20.57 -2.37 1.80
CA ILE A 68 -21.35 -3.54 2.27
C ILE A 68 -21.67 -3.39 3.75
N ALA A 69 -20.70 -2.99 4.59
CA ALA A 69 -20.91 -2.78 6.02
C ALA A 69 -22.03 -1.76 6.28
N SER A 70 -21.99 -0.61 5.61
CA SER A 70 -23.05 0.41 5.74
C SER A 70 -24.42 -0.09 5.28
N LYS A 71 -24.49 -0.90 4.21
CA LYS A 71 -25.75 -1.53 3.78
C LYS A 71 -26.28 -2.52 4.81
N LEU A 72 -25.41 -3.30 5.46
CA LEU A 72 -25.81 -4.25 6.51
C LEU A 72 -26.33 -3.52 7.74
N GLU A 73 -25.66 -2.46 8.19
CA GLU A 73 -26.11 -1.62 9.32
C GLU A 73 -27.51 -1.03 9.07
N ASN A 74 -27.75 -0.51 7.87
CA ASN A 74 -29.06 0.02 7.50
C ASN A 74 -30.15 -1.06 7.51
N LYS A 75 -29.84 -2.28 7.05
CA LYS A 75 -30.79 -3.41 7.10
C LYS A 75 -31.10 -3.85 8.53
N ILE A 76 -30.10 -3.89 9.40
CA ILE A 76 -30.29 -4.21 10.82
C ILE A 76 -31.25 -3.21 11.45
N ARG A 77 -31.00 -1.90 11.27
CA ARG A 77 -31.88 -0.83 11.78
C ARG A 77 -33.30 -0.93 11.23
N GLU A 78 -33.47 -1.26 9.95
CA GLU A 78 -34.80 -1.45 9.36
C GLU A 78 -35.54 -2.64 9.99
N MET A 79 -34.85 -3.75 10.23
CA MET A 79 -35.45 -4.93 10.87
C MET A 79 -35.80 -4.68 12.34
N GLU A 80 -34.94 -3.98 13.09
CA GLU A 80 -35.22 -3.56 14.47
C GLU A 80 -36.48 -2.70 14.54
N ASN A 81 -36.61 -1.70 13.66
CA ASN A 81 -37.80 -0.85 13.58
C ASN A 81 -39.08 -1.64 13.25
N LYS A 82 -38.98 -2.70 12.41
CA LYS A 82 -40.12 -3.57 12.09
C LYS A 82 -40.54 -4.40 13.30
N ILE A 83 -39.59 -4.94 14.05
CA ILE A 83 -39.86 -5.69 15.28
C ILE A 83 -40.55 -4.79 16.31
N GLU A 84 -40.07 -3.56 16.48
CA GLU A 84 -40.67 -2.59 17.41
C GLU A 84 -42.12 -2.28 17.07
N LYS A 85 -42.43 -2.04 15.78
CA LYS A 85 -43.80 -1.81 15.31
C LYS A 85 -44.75 -2.99 15.53
N ILE A 86 -44.26 -4.22 15.35
CA ILE A 86 -45.07 -5.43 15.59
C ILE A 86 -45.36 -5.58 17.08
N LYS A 87 -44.41 -5.25 17.96
CA LYS A 87 -44.57 -5.37 19.42
C LYS A 87 -45.48 -4.28 20.02
N SER A 88 -45.62 -3.14 19.35
CA SER A 88 -46.52 -2.05 19.77
C SER A 88 -47.97 -2.19 19.27
N THR A 89 -48.28 -3.25 18.51
CA THR A 89 -49.63 -3.58 18.01
C THR A 89 -50.20 -4.74 18.83
#